data_AF-A0A4Q3MHQ4-F1
#
_entry.id   AF-A0A4Q3MHQ4-F1
#
_cell.length_a   1.000
_cell.length_b   1.000
_cell.length_c   1.000
_cell.angle_alpha   90.00
_cell.angle_beta   90.00
_cell.angle_gamma   90.00
#
_symmetry.space_group_name_H-M   'P 1'
#
loop_
_entity.id
_entity.type
_entity.pdbx_description
1 polymer ?
#
loop_
_entity_poly.entity_id
_entity_poly.type
_entity_poly.pdbx_seq_one_letter_code
_entity_poly.pdbx_strand_id
1 'polypeptide(L)'
;MANESLYQEEDAGKLVGEVFSGKLGIGEALTKLRTRLLDLTMRNRLLNFRPSKARSFQFTNDPDLDLIYERLEEEKVIPVSYVPDPPYSRYETGKKPDVRVFARECGIGTSIDLGKPTQSRRHADLQVIAYPSDLERVARKISTEARTVVEETGTNMLYLVFGFLEYYDSDDSEQAVLAPVLSMPVTLSKGGLDQETRTYQYNLAYSGDDIAENFTLREKLRQQFRLELPPLEEGEAPEAYLQKIKVAVSKRRRWTVRRQLSLAFLSFGKLAIWADLDPERSPALLKSALLTDIFKGGTASTSDAFHAEDYSIDAHHRADLPIIYDADSSQHSALIDVLDGKNLVINGPPGTGKSQTITNIVATAMAEGKKILFVSEKMAALNVVKQRLENVGLGDFCLELHSNKTQKKQLLENIDRRINSKFASPTAYERQLDVLRERKGALNSYARLLGSKVANKLDMTVHEVLWAVERRRHDLDSGVAEFAGM
;
A
#
# COMPACT_ATOMS: atom_id res chain seq x y z
N MET A 1 -19.87 5.21 -37.34
CA MET A 1 -19.52 6.22 -36.33
C MET A 1 -20.02 5.72 -34.99
N ALA A 2 -19.23 4.86 -34.35
CA ALA A 2 -19.51 4.35 -33.02
C ALA A 2 -18.56 5.06 -32.07
N ASN A 3 -19.13 5.70 -31.03
CA ASN A 3 -18.38 6.38 -29.98
C ASN A 3 -17.48 5.38 -29.25
N GLU A 4 -16.19 5.41 -29.56
CA GLU A 4 -15.15 4.93 -28.65
C GLU A 4 -15.17 5.84 -27.42
N SER A 5 -15.78 5.37 -26.34
CA SER A 5 -15.71 6.02 -25.04
C SER A 5 -14.27 5.87 -24.52
N LEU A 6 -13.43 6.82 -24.90
CA LEU A 6 -12.17 7.11 -24.23
C LEU A 6 -12.50 7.56 -22.81
N TYR A 7 -12.12 6.75 -21.83
CA TYR A 7 -12.12 7.14 -20.41
C TYR A 7 -11.18 8.36 -20.24
N GLN A 8 -11.77 9.54 -20.12
CA GLN A 8 -11.07 10.80 -19.83
C GLN A 8 -11.11 11.06 -18.31
N GLU A 9 -10.17 11.83 -17.77
CA GLU A 9 -10.17 12.24 -16.34
C GLU A 9 -11.49 12.92 -15.91
N GLU A 10 -12.25 13.48 -16.87
CA GLU A 10 -13.60 13.99 -16.66
C GLU A 10 -14.63 12.93 -16.19
N ASP A 11 -14.48 11.66 -16.59
CA ASP A 11 -15.39 10.59 -16.17
C ASP A 11 -15.18 10.18 -14.72
N ALA A 12 -13.96 10.32 -14.19
CA ALA A 12 -13.66 10.07 -12.79
C ALA A 12 -14.34 11.10 -11.87
N GLY A 13 -14.33 12.38 -12.28
CA GLY A 13 -15.02 13.45 -11.57
C GLY A 13 -16.54 13.30 -11.61
N LYS A 14 -17.11 12.97 -12.78
CA LYS A 14 -18.56 12.72 -12.94
C LYS A 14 -19.04 11.53 -12.10
N LEU A 15 -18.29 10.44 -12.08
CA LEU A 15 -18.65 9.25 -11.29
C LEU A 15 -18.51 9.50 -9.77
N VAL A 16 -17.50 10.25 -9.32
CA VAL A 16 -17.39 10.68 -7.91
C VAL A 16 -18.59 11.55 -7.55
N GLY A 17 -18.91 12.53 -8.40
CA GLY A 17 -20.11 13.35 -8.24
C GLY A 17 -21.39 12.51 -8.18
N GLU A 18 -21.51 11.46 -8.99
CA GLU A 18 -22.67 10.56 -9.03
C GLU A 18 -22.75 9.65 -7.79
N VAL A 19 -21.65 8.98 -7.44
CA VAL A 19 -21.54 8.03 -6.31
C VAL A 19 -21.80 8.71 -4.97
N PHE A 20 -21.32 9.94 -4.80
CA PHE A 20 -21.51 10.73 -3.57
C PHE A 20 -22.60 11.81 -3.72
N SER A 21 -23.47 11.73 -4.74
CA SER A 21 -24.58 12.68 -4.94
C SER A 21 -25.75 12.48 -3.96
N GLY A 22 -25.73 11.40 -3.19
CA GLY A 22 -26.84 10.93 -2.36
C GLY A 22 -28.07 10.38 -3.09
N LYS A 23 -28.00 10.27 -4.43
CA LYS A 23 -29.09 9.71 -5.25
C LYS A 23 -29.07 8.19 -5.35
N LEU A 24 -27.93 7.55 -5.09
CA LEU A 24 -27.73 6.11 -5.22
C LEU A 24 -27.89 5.39 -3.88
N GLY A 25 -28.43 4.18 -3.90
CA GLY A 25 -28.39 3.29 -2.75
C GLY A 25 -26.96 2.82 -2.45
N ILE A 26 -26.65 2.52 -1.19
CA ILE A 26 -25.28 2.10 -0.77
C ILE A 26 -24.81 0.88 -1.55
N GLY A 27 -25.67 -0.12 -1.79
CA GLY A 27 -25.31 -1.31 -2.57
C GLY A 27 -24.97 -1.00 -4.02
N GLU A 28 -25.68 -0.05 -4.64
CA GLU A 28 -25.40 0.38 -6.02
C GLU A 28 -24.10 1.20 -6.09
N ALA A 29 -23.89 2.09 -5.12
CA ALA A 29 -22.64 2.85 -4.98
C ALA A 29 -21.43 1.91 -4.79
N LEU A 30 -21.54 0.90 -3.92
CA LEU A 30 -20.50 -0.11 -3.71
C LEU A 30 -20.24 -0.90 -4.99
N THR A 31 -21.28 -1.30 -5.72
CA THR A 31 -21.13 -2.02 -6.99
C THR A 31 -20.39 -1.17 -8.04
N LYS A 32 -20.72 0.12 -8.17
CA LYS A 32 -20.00 1.03 -9.06
C LYS A 32 -18.53 1.22 -8.66
N LEU A 33 -18.24 1.36 -7.36
CA LEU A 33 -16.87 1.44 -6.85
C LEU A 33 -16.07 0.16 -7.12
N ARG A 34 -16.70 -1.01 -6.94
CA ARG A 34 -16.12 -2.31 -7.28
C ARG A 34 -15.72 -2.37 -8.75
N THR A 35 -16.61 -2.04 -9.68
CA THR A 35 -16.28 -2.05 -11.12
C THR A 35 -15.07 -1.15 -11.44
N ARG A 36 -14.96 0.00 -10.77
CA ARG A 36 -13.81 0.91 -10.92
C ARG A 36 -12.49 0.32 -10.39
N LEU A 37 -12.53 -0.43 -9.28
CA LEU A 37 -11.32 -1.01 -8.69
C LEU A 37 -10.63 -2.04 -9.59
N LEU A 38 -11.41 -2.79 -10.38
CA LEU A 38 -10.85 -3.81 -11.28
C LEU A 38 -10.09 -3.22 -12.47
N ASP A 39 -10.40 -2.00 -12.89
CA ASP A 39 -9.91 -1.38 -14.13
C ASP A 39 -9.96 -2.36 -15.32
N LEU A 40 -11.13 -2.49 -15.94
CA LEU A 40 -11.35 -3.42 -17.07
C LEU A 40 -10.78 -2.91 -18.40
N THR A 41 -10.04 -1.79 -18.39
CA THR A 41 -9.44 -1.20 -19.59
C THR A 41 -8.16 -1.92 -20.00
N MET A 42 -7.76 -1.76 -21.26
CA MET A 42 -6.51 -2.32 -21.78
C MET A 42 -5.23 -1.65 -21.26
N ARG A 43 -5.35 -0.69 -20.32
CA ARG A 43 -4.22 -0.13 -19.56
C ARG A 43 -3.79 -1.06 -18.42
N ASN A 44 -4.69 -1.91 -17.94
CA ASN A 44 -4.41 -2.86 -16.87
C ASN A 44 -3.53 -4.02 -17.37
N ARG A 45 -2.37 -4.22 -16.74
CA ARG A 45 -1.43 -5.31 -17.10
C ARG A 45 -1.97 -6.71 -16.81
N LEU A 46 -3.00 -6.83 -15.97
CA LEU A 46 -3.73 -8.08 -15.77
C LEU A 46 -4.60 -8.45 -17.00
N LEU A 47 -4.92 -7.51 -17.87
CA LEU A 47 -5.69 -7.76 -19.10
C LEU A 47 -4.83 -7.67 -20.36
N ASN A 48 -3.81 -6.82 -20.32
CA ASN A 48 -2.91 -6.55 -21.43
C ASN A 48 -1.46 -6.60 -20.94
N PHE A 49 -1.01 -7.82 -20.63
CA PHE A 49 0.35 -8.09 -20.23
C PHE A 49 1.31 -7.81 -21.39
N ARG A 50 2.29 -6.94 -21.10
CA ARG A 50 3.39 -6.62 -21.99
C ARG A 50 4.70 -6.88 -21.25
N PRO A 51 5.52 -7.84 -21.70
CA PRO A 51 6.80 -8.11 -21.07
C PRO A 51 7.73 -6.89 -21.23
N SER A 52 8.40 -6.52 -20.15
CA SER A 52 9.37 -5.42 -20.13
C SER A 52 10.78 -5.99 -20.08
N LYS A 53 11.63 -5.65 -21.05
CA LYS A 53 13.04 -6.11 -21.08
C LYS A 53 13.83 -5.78 -19.81
N ALA A 54 13.41 -4.75 -19.06
CA ALA A 54 14.11 -4.30 -17.86
C ALA A 54 13.37 -4.62 -16.55
N ARG A 55 12.11 -5.07 -16.61
CA ARG A 55 11.23 -5.29 -15.43
C ARG A 55 10.49 -6.63 -15.49
N SER A 56 10.99 -7.58 -16.27
CA SER A 56 10.46 -8.94 -16.32
C SER A 56 11.49 -9.93 -16.82
N PHE A 57 11.32 -11.20 -16.46
CA PHE A 57 11.97 -12.33 -17.11
C PHE A 57 10.93 -13.19 -17.80
N GLN A 58 11.26 -13.69 -18.98
CA GLN A 58 10.51 -14.74 -19.65
C GLN A 58 11.41 -15.97 -19.63
N PHE A 59 10.93 -17.04 -19.01
CA PHE A 59 11.71 -18.26 -18.86
C PHE A 59 11.54 -19.16 -20.07
N THR A 60 12.62 -19.83 -20.45
CA THR A 60 12.68 -20.69 -21.63
C THR A 60 13.20 -22.07 -21.25
N ASN A 61 13.46 -22.92 -22.25
CA ASN A 61 14.01 -24.26 -22.06
C ASN A 61 13.06 -25.25 -21.36
N ASP A 62 11.75 -25.13 -21.58
CA ASP A 62 10.72 -26.10 -21.20
C ASP A 62 10.77 -26.61 -19.74
N PRO A 63 10.81 -25.72 -18.72
CA PRO A 63 10.78 -26.17 -17.35
C PRO A 63 9.40 -26.73 -16.98
N ASP A 64 9.38 -27.64 -16.01
CA ASP A 64 8.16 -28.25 -15.49
C ASP A 64 7.44 -27.26 -14.56
N LEU A 65 6.28 -26.77 -15.02
CA LEU A 65 5.50 -25.74 -14.31
C LEU A 65 5.01 -26.24 -12.94
N ASP A 66 4.54 -27.48 -12.88
CA ASP A 66 4.01 -28.06 -11.64
C ASP A 66 5.15 -28.29 -10.64
N LEU A 67 6.31 -28.79 -11.10
CA LEU A 67 7.47 -28.98 -10.23
C LEU A 67 8.03 -27.67 -9.68
N ILE A 68 8.05 -26.59 -10.50
CA ILE A 68 8.45 -25.26 -10.02
C ILE A 68 7.47 -24.76 -8.96
N TYR A 69 6.17 -24.90 -9.22
CA TYR A 69 5.12 -24.48 -8.31
C TYR A 69 5.21 -25.24 -6.97
N GLU A 70 5.30 -26.58 -7.01
CA GLU A 70 5.49 -27.44 -5.85
C GLU A 70 6.73 -27.03 -5.04
N ARG A 71 7.88 -26.84 -5.70
CA ARG A 71 9.12 -26.44 -5.01
C ARG A 71 8.99 -25.08 -4.31
N LEU A 72 8.34 -24.11 -4.95
CA LEU A 72 8.13 -22.79 -4.36
C LEU A 72 7.14 -22.84 -3.19
N GLU A 73 6.05 -23.61 -3.28
CA GLU A 73 5.13 -23.83 -2.17
C GLU A 73 5.81 -24.53 -0.97
N GLU A 74 6.73 -25.46 -1.23
CA GLU A 74 7.60 -26.09 -0.22
C GLU A 74 8.72 -25.16 0.30
N GLU A 75 8.65 -23.86 0.03
CA GLU A 75 9.62 -22.82 0.43
C GLU A 75 11.06 -23.08 -0.07
N LYS A 76 11.22 -23.91 -1.12
CA LYS A 76 12.53 -24.13 -1.76
C LYS A 76 12.87 -22.96 -2.64
N VAL A 77 14.17 -22.67 -2.69
CA VAL A 77 14.74 -21.63 -3.53
C VAL A 77 15.08 -22.20 -4.90
N ILE A 78 14.74 -21.47 -5.96
CA ILE A 78 15.03 -21.86 -7.34
C ILE A 78 16.00 -20.84 -7.98
N PRO A 79 17.18 -21.28 -8.44
CA PRO A 79 18.13 -20.38 -9.09
C PRO A 79 17.67 -19.98 -10.49
N VAL A 80 17.96 -18.74 -10.86
CA VAL A 80 17.76 -18.23 -12.22
C VAL A 80 19.03 -18.45 -13.04
N SER A 81 18.93 -19.26 -14.08
CA SER A 81 20.03 -19.63 -14.97
C SER A 81 20.17 -18.66 -16.15
N TYR A 82 21.40 -18.49 -16.62
CA TYR A 82 21.78 -17.66 -17.77
C TYR A 82 22.32 -18.52 -18.92
N VAL A 83 22.48 -17.92 -20.09
CA VAL A 83 23.26 -18.52 -21.17
C VAL A 83 24.73 -18.32 -20.84
N PRO A 84 25.57 -19.38 -20.85
CA PRO A 84 27.00 -19.25 -20.55
C PRO A 84 27.68 -18.21 -21.45
N ASP A 85 28.76 -17.62 -20.95
CA ASP A 85 29.53 -16.68 -21.76
C ASP A 85 30.21 -17.41 -22.93
N PRO A 86 30.12 -16.87 -24.16
CA PRO A 86 30.74 -17.49 -25.31
C PRO A 86 32.27 -17.38 -25.20
N PRO A 87 33.03 -18.36 -25.70
CA PRO A 87 34.48 -18.26 -25.76
C PRO A 87 34.89 -17.10 -26.68
N TYR A 88 36.04 -16.46 -26.41
CA TYR A 88 36.52 -15.32 -27.19
C TYR A 88 36.63 -15.59 -28.70
N SER A 89 36.81 -16.85 -29.11
CA SER A 89 36.84 -17.27 -30.52
C SER A 89 35.52 -17.02 -31.26
N ARG A 90 34.40 -16.87 -30.56
CA ARG A 90 33.07 -16.59 -31.14
C ARG A 90 32.78 -15.10 -31.26
N TYR A 91 33.70 -14.21 -30.87
CA TYR A 91 33.47 -12.78 -30.90
C TYR A 91 33.72 -12.25 -32.31
N GLU A 92 32.71 -11.62 -32.89
CA GLU A 92 32.83 -10.92 -34.17
C GLU A 92 33.04 -9.43 -33.91
N THR A 93 34.13 -8.87 -34.40
CA THR A 93 34.48 -7.44 -34.21
C THR A 93 34.50 -6.98 -32.75
N GLY A 94 34.88 -7.89 -31.83
CA GLY A 94 34.94 -7.63 -30.39
C GLY A 94 33.58 -7.64 -29.68
N LYS A 95 32.50 -8.05 -30.35
CA LYS A 95 31.16 -8.18 -29.75
C LYS A 95 30.79 -9.65 -29.56
N LYS A 96 30.07 -9.92 -28.47
CA LYS A 96 29.47 -11.24 -28.22
C LYS A 96 28.44 -11.56 -29.32
N PRO A 97 28.29 -12.83 -29.72
CA PRO A 97 27.21 -13.26 -30.60
C PRO A 97 25.83 -12.97 -29.98
N ASP A 98 24.80 -12.92 -30.82
CA ASP A 98 23.43 -12.81 -30.34
C ASP A 98 23.10 -13.96 -29.37
N VAL A 99 22.55 -13.60 -28.20
CA VAL A 99 22.33 -14.54 -27.10
C VAL A 99 21.42 -15.70 -27.52
N ARG A 100 20.42 -15.47 -28.39
CA ARG A 100 19.51 -16.52 -28.85
C ARG A 100 20.21 -17.48 -29.79
N VAL A 101 21.10 -16.98 -30.64
CA VAL A 101 21.88 -17.83 -31.55
C VAL A 101 22.80 -18.73 -30.74
N PHE A 102 23.58 -18.16 -29.82
CA PHE A 102 24.51 -18.92 -28.99
C PHE A 102 23.80 -19.89 -28.03
N ALA A 103 22.66 -19.49 -27.46
CA ALA A 103 21.83 -20.38 -26.64
C ALA A 103 21.47 -21.68 -27.38
N ARG A 104 21.09 -21.59 -28.66
CA ARG A 104 20.77 -22.78 -29.47
C ARG A 104 21.99 -23.66 -29.70
N GLU A 105 23.18 -23.08 -29.90
CA GLU A 105 24.43 -23.84 -30.03
C GLU A 105 24.77 -24.59 -28.73
N CYS A 106 24.46 -24.00 -27.57
CA CYS A 106 24.60 -24.64 -26.26
C CYS A 106 23.49 -25.66 -25.95
N GLY A 107 22.54 -25.90 -26.87
CA GLY A 107 21.40 -26.78 -26.63
C GLY A 107 20.32 -26.20 -25.70
N ILE A 108 20.35 -24.89 -25.45
CA ILE A 108 19.37 -24.19 -24.62
C ILE A 108 18.18 -23.76 -25.48
N GLY A 109 16.98 -24.23 -25.12
CA GLY A 109 15.74 -23.86 -25.78
C GLY A 109 15.44 -22.35 -25.66
N THR A 110 15.22 -21.69 -26.80
CA THR A 110 14.95 -20.24 -26.86
C THR A 110 13.47 -19.85 -26.95
N SER A 111 12.59 -20.85 -27.02
CA SER A 111 11.14 -20.63 -27.10
C SER A 111 10.61 -20.15 -25.76
N ILE A 112 9.74 -19.14 -25.80
CA ILE A 112 9.01 -18.65 -24.63
C ILE A 112 7.74 -19.47 -24.43
N ASP A 113 7.12 -19.91 -25.53
CA ASP A 113 6.05 -20.90 -25.50
C ASP A 113 6.65 -22.27 -25.19
N LEU A 114 6.30 -22.79 -24.03
CA LEU A 114 6.81 -24.05 -23.51
C LEU A 114 6.17 -25.23 -24.27
N GLY A 115 6.96 -26.25 -24.57
CA GLY A 115 6.53 -27.52 -25.16
C GLY A 115 5.68 -28.35 -24.19
N LYS A 116 4.85 -29.26 -24.72
CA LYS A 116 3.88 -30.04 -23.92
C LYS A 116 4.52 -30.70 -22.68
N PRO A 117 3.79 -30.82 -21.56
CA PRO A 117 4.29 -31.51 -20.38
C PRO A 117 4.68 -32.94 -20.78
N THR A 118 5.95 -33.28 -20.61
CA THR A 118 6.52 -34.58 -20.94
C THR A 118 7.16 -35.18 -19.71
N GLN A 119 6.79 -36.43 -19.37
CA GLN A 119 7.25 -37.10 -18.15
C GLN A 119 8.77 -37.38 -18.13
N SER A 120 9.45 -37.32 -19.28
CA SER A 120 10.85 -37.69 -19.41
C SER A 120 11.87 -36.59 -19.09
N ARG A 121 11.44 -35.31 -18.96
CA ARG A 121 12.34 -34.16 -18.71
C ARG A 121 11.76 -33.21 -17.66
N ARG A 122 11.49 -33.73 -16.46
CA ARG A 122 11.09 -32.88 -15.32
C ARG A 122 12.33 -32.16 -14.77
N HIS A 123 12.52 -30.88 -15.09
CA HIS A 123 13.49 -30.01 -14.42
C HIS A 123 12.83 -28.70 -13.99
N ALA A 124 13.35 -28.13 -12.91
CA ALA A 124 12.83 -26.89 -12.31
C ALA A 124 13.76 -25.69 -12.55
N ASP A 125 14.71 -25.81 -13.47
CA ASP A 125 15.69 -24.77 -13.75
C ASP A 125 15.06 -23.61 -14.52
N LEU A 126 15.21 -22.40 -13.99
CA LEU A 126 14.62 -21.19 -14.54
C LEU A 126 15.60 -20.50 -15.48
N GLN A 127 15.60 -20.91 -16.75
CA GLN A 127 16.51 -20.38 -17.76
C GLN A 127 16.01 -19.06 -18.35
N VAL A 128 16.87 -18.04 -18.39
CA VAL A 128 16.64 -16.78 -19.11
C VAL A 128 17.62 -16.68 -20.29
N ILE A 129 17.15 -16.13 -21.41
CA ILE A 129 18.01 -15.82 -22.57
C ILE A 129 18.73 -14.48 -22.34
N ALA A 130 19.76 -14.54 -21.50
CA ALA A 130 20.66 -13.44 -21.20
C ALA A 130 22.04 -14.00 -20.84
N TYR A 131 23.11 -13.28 -21.19
CA TYR A 131 24.46 -13.57 -20.66
C TYR A 131 24.53 -13.20 -19.17
N PRO A 132 25.53 -13.71 -18.41
CA PRO A 132 25.60 -13.56 -16.96
C PRO A 132 25.54 -12.09 -16.51
N SER A 133 26.30 -11.21 -17.16
CA SER A 133 26.36 -9.78 -16.82
C SER A 133 25.03 -9.04 -17.09
N ASP A 134 24.33 -9.42 -18.15
CA ASP A 134 23.04 -8.83 -18.50
C ASP A 134 21.94 -9.33 -17.57
N LEU A 135 21.97 -10.62 -17.22
CA LEU A 135 21.06 -11.21 -16.24
C LEU A 135 21.22 -10.52 -14.88
N GLU A 136 22.45 -10.42 -14.35
CA GLU A 136 22.70 -9.75 -13.06
C GLU A 136 22.18 -8.31 -13.08
N ARG A 137 22.43 -7.56 -14.15
CA ARG A 137 21.98 -6.16 -14.25
C ARG A 137 20.45 -6.06 -14.17
N VAL A 138 19.72 -6.91 -14.88
CA VAL A 138 18.25 -6.91 -14.88
C VAL A 138 17.70 -7.45 -13.57
N ALA A 139 18.28 -8.53 -13.05
CA ALA A 139 17.89 -9.15 -11.79
C ALA A 139 18.07 -8.17 -10.61
N ARG A 140 19.20 -7.48 -10.55
CA ARG A 140 19.46 -6.42 -9.56
C ARG A 140 18.42 -5.30 -9.63
N LYS A 141 18.04 -4.89 -10.84
CA LYS A 141 17.01 -3.86 -11.03
C LYS A 141 15.66 -4.34 -10.53
N ILE A 142 15.23 -5.54 -10.94
CA ILE A 142 13.96 -6.15 -10.50
C ILE A 142 13.95 -6.32 -8.98
N SER A 143 15.02 -6.85 -8.37
CA SER A 143 15.08 -7.07 -6.92
C SER A 143 15.03 -5.76 -6.14
N THR A 144 15.72 -4.72 -6.62
CA THR A 144 15.73 -3.40 -5.97
C THR A 144 14.35 -2.76 -6.06
N GLU A 145 13.74 -2.76 -7.24
CA GLU A 145 12.41 -2.18 -7.44
C GLU A 145 11.31 -2.94 -6.70
N ALA A 146 11.38 -4.27 -6.63
CA ALA A 146 10.46 -5.09 -5.84
C ALA A 146 10.53 -4.74 -4.35
N ARG A 147 11.75 -4.58 -3.82
CA ARG A 147 11.95 -4.15 -2.44
C ARG A 147 11.41 -2.73 -2.19
N THR A 148 11.70 -1.78 -3.07
CA THR A 148 11.19 -0.40 -2.96
C THR A 148 9.66 -0.36 -2.98
N VAL A 149 9.01 -1.11 -3.87
CA VAL A 149 7.54 -1.16 -3.93
C VAL A 149 6.94 -1.70 -2.63
N VAL A 150 7.54 -2.74 -2.03
CA VAL A 150 7.12 -3.26 -0.73
C VAL A 150 7.37 -2.22 0.38
N GLU A 151 8.51 -1.53 0.39
CA GLU A 151 8.82 -0.49 1.37
C GLU A 151 7.87 0.74 1.26
N GLU A 152 7.39 1.06 0.07
CA GLU A 152 6.47 2.18 -0.17
C GLU A 152 5.01 1.81 0.11
N THR A 153 4.55 0.68 -0.42
CA THR A 153 3.13 0.29 -0.45
C THR A 153 2.77 -0.80 0.56
N GLY A 154 3.76 -1.52 1.10
CA GLY A 154 3.55 -2.68 1.97
C GLY A 154 3.08 -3.93 1.24
N THR A 155 2.98 -3.91 -0.10
CA THR A 155 2.44 -5.04 -0.88
C THR A 155 3.49 -5.62 -1.83
N ASN A 156 3.57 -6.95 -1.90
CA ASN A 156 4.41 -7.60 -2.90
C ASN A 156 3.76 -7.48 -4.29
N MET A 157 4.51 -6.90 -5.23
CA MET A 157 4.09 -6.76 -6.63
C MET A 157 4.85 -7.68 -7.59
N LEU A 158 5.81 -8.47 -7.12
CA LEU A 158 6.58 -9.37 -7.97
C LEU A 158 5.94 -10.76 -8.00
N TYR A 159 5.50 -11.18 -9.18
CA TYR A 159 4.82 -12.46 -9.39
C TYR A 159 5.52 -13.30 -10.44
N LEU A 160 5.55 -14.61 -10.20
CA LEU A 160 5.81 -15.64 -11.19
C LEU A 160 4.47 -16.04 -11.81
N VAL A 161 4.30 -15.75 -13.09
CA VAL A 161 3.07 -15.98 -13.84
C VAL A 161 3.15 -17.32 -14.56
N PHE A 162 2.17 -18.18 -14.28
CA PHE A 162 1.98 -19.48 -14.90
C PHE A 162 0.89 -19.37 -15.97
N GLY A 163 1.33 -19.31 -17.22
CA GLY A 163 0.48 -19.28 -18.40
C GLY A 163 -0.27 -17.96 -18.62
N PHE A 164 -0.67 -17.78 -19.87
CA PHE A 164 -1.40 -16.61 -20.33
C PHE A 164 -2.58 -17.02 -21.21
N LEU A 165 -3.68 -16.29 -21.10
CA LEU A 165 -4.74 -16.34 -22.10
C LEU A 165 -4.40 -15.31 -23.19
N GLU A 166 -4.15 -15.79 -24.39
CA GLU A 166 -4.12 -14.95 -25.59
C GLU A 166 -5.54 -14.78 -26.12
N TYR A 167 -6.02 -13.54 -26.14
CA TYR A 167 -7.37 -13.19 -26.55
C TYR A 167 -7.40 -11.88 -27.34
N TYR A 168 -8.58 -11.52 -27.84
CA TYR A 168 -8.83 -10.29 -28.60
C TYR A 168 -9.93 -9.49 -27.89
N ASP A 169 -9.74 -8.18 -27.76
CA ASP A 169 -10.64 -7.30 -26.99
C ASP A 169 -11.99 -7.06 -27.69
N SER A 170 -12.05 -7.27 -29.00
CA SER A 170 -13.26 -7.26 -29.81
C SER A 170 -13.09 -8.17 -31.02
N ASP A 171 -14.19 -8.52 -31.69
CA ASP A 171 -14.15 -9.34 -32.90
C ASP A 171 -13.42 -8.63 -34.06
N ASP A 172 -13.45 -7.30 -34.08
CA ASP A 172 -12.77 -6.44 -35.06
C ASP A 172 -11.29 -6.17 -34.71
N SER A 173 -10.85 -6.55 -33.51
CA SER A 173 -9.47 -6.32 -33.09
C SER A 173 -8.53 -7.29 -33.80
N GLU A 174 -7.48 -6.74 -34.41
CA GLU A 174 -6.40 -7.54 -35.00
C GLU A 174 -5.22 -7.75 -34.04
N GLN A 175 -5.23 -7.06 -32.89
CA GLN A 175 -4.16 -7.15 -31.93
C GLN A 175 -4.48 -8.19 -30.85
N ALA A 176 -3.73 -9.30 -30.86
CA ALA A 176 -3.75 -10.26 -29.78
C ALA A 176 -3.15 -9.64 -28.50
N VAL A 177 -3.78 -9.93 -27.38
CA VAL A 177 -3.36 -9.48 -26.04
C VAL A 177 -3.22 -10.68 -25.11
N LEU A 178 -2.30 -10.57 -24.16
CA LEU A 178 -2.03 -11.63 -23.18
C LEU A 178 -2.57 -11.21 -21.81
N ALA A 179 -3.30 -12.09 -21.14
CA ALA A 179 -3.68 -11.90 -19.74
C ALA A 179 -3.07 -13.02 -18.88
N PRO A 180 -2.40 -12.71 -17.75
CA PRO A 180 -1.94 -13.71 -16.78
C PRO A 180 -3.11 -14.59 -16.34
N VAL A 181 -2.90 -15.91 -16.25
CA VAL A 181 -3.95 -16.83 -15.78
C VAL A 181 -3.80 -17.12 -14.29
N LEU A 182 -2.60 -17.55 -13.87
CA LEU A 182 -2.25 -17.88 -12.50
C LEU A 182 -0.96 -17.15 -12.12
N SER A 183 -0.90 -16.54 -10.93
CA SER A 183 0.24 -15.74 -10.50
C SER A 183 0.63 -16.08 -9.07
N MET A 184 1.85 -16.57 -8.86
CA MET A 184 2.41 -16.83 -7.54
C MET A 184 3.30 -15.65 -7.09
N PRO A 185 3.08 -15.08 -5.91
CA PRO A 185 3.91 -13.98 -5.40
C PRO A 185 5.28 -14.50 -4.97
N VAL A 186 6.35 -13.89 -5.48
CA VAL A 186 7.73 -14.35 -5.27
C VAL A 186 8.64 -13.20 -4.87
N THR A 187 9.80 -13.52 -4.31
CA THR A 187 10.89 -12.61 -4.05
C THR A 187 12.10 -13.01 -4.90
N LEU A 188 12.85 -12.01 -5.37
CA LEU A 188 14.09 -12.20 -6.11
C LEU A 188 15.25 -11.73 -5.23
N SER A 189 16.07 -12.67 -4.77
CA SER A 189 17.18 -12.40 -3.85
C SER A 189 18.53 -12.61 -4.52
N LYS A 190 19.52 -11.82 -4.09
CA LYS A 190 20.91 -11.93 -4.53
C LYS A 190 21.59 -13.07 -3.77
N GLY A 191 22.13 -14.04 -4.52
CA GLY A 191 22.87 -15.19 -4.03
C GLY A 191 24.40 -14.98 -4.04
N GLY A 192 25.12 -16.10 -4.10
CA GLY A 192 26.59 -16.12 -4.12
C GLY A 192 27.20 -15.54 -5.39
N LEU A 193 28.48 -15.19 -5.30
CA LEU A 193 29.28 -14.79 -6.47
C LEU A 193 29.70 -16.05 -7.24
N ASP A 194 29.37 -16.12 -8.51
CA ASP A 194 29.93 -17.10 -9.42
C ASP A 194 31.37 -16.71 -9.76
N GLN A 195 32.33 -17.60 -9.44
CA GLN A 195 33.76 -17.32 -9.60
C GLN A 195 34.19 -17.30 -11.07
N GLU A 196 33.51 -18.05 -11.94
CA GLU A 196 33.85 -18.17 -13.35
C GLU A 196 33.41 -16.92 -14.12
N THR A 197 32.16 -16.51 -13.93
CA THR A 197 31.58 -15.36 -14.64
C THR A 197 31.81 -14.03 -13.91
N ARG A 198 32.24 -14.07 -12.64
CA ARG A 198 32.38 -12.91 -11.73
C ARG A 198 31.06 -12.13 -11.56
N THR A 199 29.93 -12.81 -11.67
CA THR A 199 28.59 -12.23 -11.50
C THR A 199 27.86 -12.87 -10.33
N TYR A 200 26.94 -12.14 -9.70
CA TYR A 200 26.13 -12.72 -8.64
C TYR A 200 24.96 -13.53 -9.19
N GLN A 201 24.73 -14.69 -8.59
CA GLN A 201 23.56 -15.52 -8.88
C GLN A 201 22.31 -14.91 -8.25
N TYR A 202 21.14 -15.17 -8.84
CA TYR A 202 19.86 -14.71 -8.32
C TYR A 202 18.89 -15.87 -8.16
N ASN A 203 18.10 -15.76 -7.12
CA ASN A 203 17.31 -16.85 -6.59
C ASN A 203 15.86 -16.39 -6.39
N LEU A 204 14.92 -17.18 -6.90
CA LEU A 204 13.50 -16.99 -6.66
C LEU A 204 13.05 -17.82 -5.46
N ALA A 205 12.28 -17.20 -4.58
CA ALA A 205 11.64 -17.84 -3.44
C ALA A 205 10.20 -17.34 -3.32
N TYR A 206 9.30 -18.18 -2.83
CA TYR A 206 7.92 -17.79 -2.55
C TYR A 206 7.89 -16.68 -1.48
N SER A 207 7.12 -15.60 -1.68
CA SER A 207 7.01 -14.53 -0.67
C SER A 207 6.15 -14.94 0.52
N GLY A 208 5.31 -15.96 0.32
CA GLY A 208 4.36 -16.44 1.30
C GLY A 208 2.97 -15.83 1.20
N ASP A 209 2.75 -14.84 0.33
CA ASP A 209 1.41 -14.28 0.11
C ASP A 209 0.53 -15.25 -0.68
N ASP A 210 -0.78 -15.05 -0.65
CA ASP A 210 -1.72 -15.93 -1.33
C ASP A 210 -1.52 -15.93 -2.84
N ILE A 211 -1.69 -17.10 -3.43
CA ILE A 211 -1.57 -17.29 -4.87
C ILE A 211 -2.77 -16.62 -5.53
N ALA A 212 -2.49 -15.81 -6.54
CA ALA A 212 -3.46 -14.92 -7.14
C ALA A 212 -3.96 -15.47 -8.48
N GLU A 213 -5.27 -15.71 -8.56
CA GLU A 213 -5.97 -15.82 -9.82
C GLU A 213 -6.33 -14.43 -10.38
N ASN A 214 -6.49 -14.35 -11.70
CA ASN A 214 -6.82 -13.09 -12.36
C ASN A 214 -8.33 -12.82 -12.36
N PHE A 215 -8.87 -12.33 -11.24
CA PHE A 215 -10.29 -11.95 -11.14
C PHE A 215 -10.68 -10.86 -12.15
N THR A 216 -9.79 -9.90 -12.44
CA THR A 216 -10.05 -8.86 -13.46
C THR A 216 -10.34 -9.49 -14.81
N LEU A 217 -9.58 -10.51 -15.21
CA LEU A 217 -9.83 -11.26 -16.43
C LEU A 217 -11.18 -11.98 -16.37
N ARG A 218 -11.47 -12.72 -15.29
CA ARG A 218 -12.76 -13.42 -15.13
C ARG A 218 -13.93 -12.46 -15.27
N GLU A 219 -13.87 -11.31 -14.60
CA GLU A 219 -14.92 -10.29 -14.63
C GLU A 219 -15.08 -9.65 -16.00
N LYS A 220 -13.97 -9.31 -16.68
CA LYS A 220 -14.01 -8.81 -18.05
C LYS A 220 -14.69 -9.80 -19.00
N LEU A 221 -14.31 -11.07 -18.92
CA LEU A 221 -14.86 -12.14 -19.76
C LEU A 221 -16.33 -12.39 -19.48
N ARG A 222 -16.75 -12.34 -18.20
CA ARG A 222 -18.15 -12.47 -17.81
C ARG A 222 -19.00 -11.32 -18.36
N GLN A 223 -18.54 -10.07 -18.18
CA GLN A 223 -19.31 -8.88 -18.54
C GLN A 223 -19.37 -8.66 -20.06
N GLN A 224 -18.23 -8.72 -20.74
CA GLN A 224 -18.15 -8.36 -22.17
C GLN A 224 -18.42 -9.54 -23.09
N PHE A 225 -17.95 -10.73 -22.71
CA PHE A 225 -18.02 -11.91 -23.58
C PHE A 225 -19.08 -12.92 -23.13
N ARG A 226 -19.72 -12.73 -21.97
CA ARG A 226 -20.63 -13.73 -21.36
C ARG A 226 -19.97 -15.10 -21.21
N LEU A 227 -18.69 -15.09 -20.84
CA LEU A 227 -17.88 -16.29 -20.63
C LEU A 227 -17.45 -16.36 -19.17
N GLU A 228 -17.84 -17.42 -18.47
CA GLU A 228 -17.39 -17.67 -17.11
C GLU A 228 -16.16 -18.57 -17.12
N LEU A 229 -15.06 -18.08 -16.54
CA LEU A 229 -13.88 -18.89 -16.30
C LEU A 229 -14.04 -19.68 -15.00
N PRO A 230 -13.66 -20.97 -14.97
CA PRO A 230 -13.68 -21.76 -13.74
C PRO A 230 -12.79 -21.12 -12.65
N PRO A 231 -13.15 -21.24 -11.37
CA PRO A 231 -12.30 -20.85 -10.24
C PRO A 231 -11.09 -21.77 -10.11
N LEU A 232 -9.99 -21.23 -9.58
CA LEU A 232 -8.87 -22.04 -9.09
C LEU A 232 -9.31 -22.83 -7.85
N GLU A 233 -9.12 -24.15 -7.86
CA GLU A 233 -9.37 -25.00 -6.70
C GLU A 233 -8.14 -25.04 -5.77
N GLU A 234 -8.37 -25.27 -4.46
CA GLU A 234 -7.29 -25.35 -3.48
C GLU A 234 -6.39 -26.56 -3.76
N GLY A 235 -5.07 -26.33 -3.84
CA GLY A 235 -4.08 -27.37 -4.18
C GLY A 235 -4.07 -27.77 -5.67
N GLU A 236 -4.76 -27.04 -6.54
CA GLU A 236 -4.75 -27.32 -7.97
C GLU A 236 -3.42 -26.92 -8.63
N ALA A 237 -2.79 -27.87 -9.32
CA ALA A 237 -1.53 -27.65 -10.02
C ALA A 237 -1.70 -26.73 -11.26
N PRO A 238 -0.69 -25.91 -11.62
CA PRO A 238 -0.76 -25.00 -12.76
C PRO A 238 -1.19 -25.64 -14.08
N GLU A 239 -0.64 -26.80 -14.47
CA GLU A 239 -0.99 -27.45 -15.73
C GLU A 239 -2.45 -27.90 -15.78
N ALA A 240 -2.98 -28.39 -14.64
CA ALA A 240 -4.38 -28.78 -14.52
C ALA A 240 -5.31 -27.55 -14.70
N TYR A 241 -4.98 -26.44 -14.02
CA TYR A 241 -5.75 -25.22 -14.13
C TYR A 241 -5.68 -24.61 -15.54
N LEU A 242 -4.51 -24.55 -16.17
CA LEU A 242 -4.36 -24.09 -17.56
C LEU A 242 -5.19 -24.93 -18.53
N GLN A 243 -5.29 -26.24 -18.29
CA GLN A 243 -6.13 -27.12 -19.09
C GLN A 243 -7.63 -26.86 -18.86
N LYS A 244 -8.07 -26.60 -17.62
CA LYS A 244 -9.46 -26.18 -17.33
C LYS A 244 -9.82 -24.89 -18.08
N ILE A 245 -8.95 -23.87 -18.02
CA ILE A 245 -9.16 -22.61 -18.76
C ILE A 245 -9.19 -22.85 -20.27
N LYS A 246 -8.32 -23.71 -20.79
CA LYS A 246 -8.29 -24.06 -22.22
C LYS A 246 -9.60 -24.69 -22.70
N VAL A 247 -10.20 -25.56 -21.88
CA VAL A 247 -11.52 -26.16 -22.18
C VAL A 247 -12.60 -25.08 -22.17
N ALA A 248 -12.60 -24.18 -21.19
CA ALA A 248 -13.57 -23.09 -21.07
C ALA A 248 -13.55 -22.14 -22.29
N VAL A 249 -12.37 -21.82 -22.83
CA VAL A 249 -12.22 -20.91 -23.98
C VAL A 249 -12.26 -21.62 -25.35
N SER A 250 -12.38 -22.94 -25.39
CA SER A 250 -12.26 -23.75 -26.63
C SER A 250 -13.21 -23.37 -27.76
N LYS A 251 -14.39 -22.83 -27.43
CA LYS A 251 -15.39 -22.37 -28.42
C LYS A 251 -15.10 -20.98 -28.97
N ARG A 252 -14.12 -20.23 -28.42
CA ARG A 252 -13.77 -18.89 -28.87
C ARG A 252 -12.75 -18.97 -30.00
N ARG A 253 -13.07 -18.33 -31.12
CA ARG A 253 -12.17 -18.27 -32.28
C ARG A 253 -10.95 -17.43 -31.92
N ARG A 254 -9.76 -17.87 -32.36
CA ARG A 254 -8.46 -17.18 -32.19
C ARG A 254 -7.93 -17.13 -30.75
N TRP A 255 -8.67 -17.59 -29.74
CA TRP A 255 -8.22 -17.54 -28.35
C TRP A 255 -7.41 -18.78 -28.03
N THR A 256 -6.28 -18.59 -27.34
CA THR A 256 -5.36 -19.69 -27.04
C THR A 256 -4.76 -19.52 -25.65
N VAL A 257 -4.75 -20.59 -24.87
CA VAL A 257 -3.95 -20.61 -23.63
C VAL A 257 -2.49 -20.89 -23.99
N ARG A 258 -1.63 -19.91 -23.74
CA ARG A 258 -0.19 -19.98 -23.94
C ARG A 258 0.46 -20.51 -22.67
N ARG A 259 1.15 -21.64 -22.78
CA ARG A 259 2.01 -22.16 -21.71
C ARG A 259 3.32 -21.37 -21.73
N GLN A 260 3.39 -20.30 -20.94
CA GLN A 260 4.60 -19.49 -20.76
C GLN A 260 4.81 -19.28 -19.26
N LEU A 261 6.06 -19.12 -18.86
CA LEU A 261 6.43 -18.79 -17.49
C LEU A 261 7.14 -17.45 -17.49
N SER A 262 6.68 -16.49 -16.68
CA SER A 262 7.27 -15.15 -16.67
C SER A 262 7.28 -14.53 -15.28
N LEU A 263 8.41 -13.93 -14.90
CA LEU A 263 8.53 -13.09 -13.72
C LEU A 263 8.15 -11.65 -14.08
N ALA A 264 7.18 -11.04 -13.40
CA ALA A 264 6.78 -9.68 -13.70
C ALA A 264 6.14 -8.95 -12.53
N PHE A 265 6.13 -7.61 -12.63
CA PHE A 265 5.38 -6.74 -11.73
C PHE A 265 3.89 -6.69 -12.09
N LEU A 266 3.03 -7.15 -11.18
CA LEU A 266 1.58 -7.12 -11.29
C LEU A 266 0.97 -6.48 -10.04
N SER A 267 -0.14 -5.75 -10.20
CA SER A 267 -0.81 -5.04 -9.10
C SER A 267 -2.16 -5.71 -8.81
N PHE A 268 -2.17 -6.58 -7.81
CA PHE A 268 -3.39 -7.29 -7.36
C PHE A 268 -4.05 -6.63 -6.14
N GLY A 269 -3.44 -5.60 -5.52
CA GLY A 269 -3.93 -5.01 -4.27
C GLY A 269 -5.37 -4.48 -4.33
N LYS A 270 -5.82 -4.02 -5.50
CA LYS A 270 -7.22 -3.58 -5.69
C LYS A 270 -8.23 -4.72 -5.66
N LEU A 271 -7.81 -5.96 -5.92
CA LEU A 271 -8.71 -7.13 -5.94
C LEU A 271 -9.16 -7.53 -4.54
N ALA A 272 -8.28 -7.43 -3.53
CA ALA A 272 -8.66 -7.69 -2.14
C ALA A 272 -9.75 -6.72 -1.70
N ILE A 273 -9.54 -5.41 -1.93
CA ILE A 273 -10.54 -4.37 -1.67
C ILE A 273 -11.83 -4.63 -2.45
N TRP A 274 -11.72 -5.01 -3.73
CA TRP A 274 -12.86 -5.34 -4.57
C TRP A 274 -13.71 -6.49 -4.01
N ALA A 275 -13.06 -7.52 -3.47
CA ALA A 275 -13.71 -8.68 -2.88
C ALA A 275 -14.33 -8.35 -1.51
N ASP A 276 -13.70 -7.47 -0.73
CA ASP A 276 -14.19 -7.05 0.60
C ASP A 276 -15.39 -6.12 0.51
N LEU A 277 -15.44 -5.27 -0.52
CA LEU A 277 -16.57 -4.37 -0.80
C LEU A 277 -17.81 -5.08 -1.36
N ASP A 278 -17.77 -6.41 -1.50
CA ASP A 278 -18.91 -7.19 -1.95
C ASP A 278 -20.04 -7.19 -0.91
N PRO A 279 -21.23 -6.63 -1.20
CA PRO A 279 -22.34 -6.64 -0.24
C PRO A 279 -22.84 -8.04 0.11
N GLU A 280 -22.64 -9.03 -0.77
CA GLU A 280 -23.02 -10.43 -0.48
C GLU A 280 -22.08 -11.06 0.55
N ARG A 281 -20.77 -10.77 0.42
CA ARG A 281 -19.74 -11.25 1.33
C ARG A 281 -19.71 -10.47 2.65
N SER A 282 -20.03 -9.17 2.58
CA SER A 282 -19.96 -8.23 3.68
C SER A 282 -21.29 -7.46 3.88
N PRO A 283 -22.40 -8.14 4.28
CA PRO A 283 -23.71 -7.49 4.44
C PRO A 283 -23.73 -6.35 5.47
N ALA A 284 -22.77 -6.36 6.40
CA ALA A 284 -22.61 -5.31 7.41
C ALA A 284 -22.32 -3.93 6.80
N LEU A 285 -21.69 -3.85 5.62
CA LEU A 285 -21.41 -2.59 4.93
C LEU A 285 -22.70 -1.83 4.61
N LEU A 286 -23.77 -2.55 4.23
CA LEU A 286 -25.06 -1.94 3.89
C LEU A 286 -25.78 -1.33 5.11
N LYS A 287 -25.40 -1.73 6.33
CA LYS A 287 -25.99 -1.26 7.59
C LYS A 287 -25.17 -0.16 8.28
N SER A 288 -24.02 0.21 7.72
CA SER A 288 -23.13 1.19 8.34
C SER A 288 -23.70 2.61 8.26
N ALA A 289 -23.88 3.24 9.43
CA ALA A 289 -24.28 4.65 9.52
C ALA A 289 -23.24 5.57 8.86
N LEU A 290 -21.94 5.32 9.09
CA LEU A 290 -20.86 6.09 8.49
C LEU A 290 -20.88 6.03 6.95
N LEU A 291 -21.07 4.84 6.37
CA LEU A 291 -21.17 4.72 4.91
C LEU A 291 -22.43 5.40 4.38
N THR A 292 -23.53 5.33 5.14
CA THR A 292 -24.75 6.06 4.82
C THR A 292 -24.48 7.57 4.74
N ASP A 293 -23.82 8.14 5.74
CA ASP A 293 -23.48 9.56 5.79
C ASP A 293 -22.52 9.97 4.66
N ILE A 294 -21.52 9.14 4.35
CA ILE A 294 -20.58 9.39 3.26
C ILE A 294 -21.27 9.38 1.90
N PHE A 295 -22.12 8.40 1.60
CA PHE A 295 -22.74 8.25 0.28
C PHE A 295 -23.99 9.11 0.08
N LYS A 296 -24.81 9.28 1.13
CA LYS A 296 -26.04 10.07 1.06
C LYS A 296 -25.83 11.55 1.25
N GLY A 297 -24.65 11.95 1.74
CA GLY A 297 -24.45 13.26 2.35
C GLY A 297 -25.16 13.26 3.70
N GLY A 298 -24.39 13.28 4.78
CA GLY A 298 -24.94 13.36 6.13
C GLY A 298 -25.88 14.56 6.27
N THR A 299 -26.78 14.52 7.26
CA THR A 299 -27.72 15.61 7.60
C THR A 299 -27.05 16.91 8.05
N ALA A 300 -25.71 17.01 7.93
CA ALA A 300 -24.91 18.21 8.13
C ALA A 300 -25.05 19.16 6.93
N SER A 301 -26.28 19.55 6.60
CA SER A 301 -26.61 20.57 5.60
C SER A 301 -26.52 22.00 6.13
N THR A 302 -25.77 22.23 7.21
CA THR A 302 -25.47 23.55 7.76
C THR A 302 -23.97 23.81 7.65
N SER A 303 -23.60 24.91 6.99
CA SER A 303 -22.23 25.35 6.71
C SER A 303 -21.32 25.45 7.94
N ASP A 304 -21.87 25.52 9.15
CA ASP A 304 -21.11 25.52 10.41
C ASP A 304 -20.66 24.11 10.86
N ALA A 305 -21.16 23.03 10.24
CA ALA A 305 -20.81 21.65 10.62
C ALA A 305 -19.48 21.15 10.01
N PHE A 306 -18.82 21.96 9.17
CA PHE A 306 -17.56 21.57 8.51
C PHE A 306 -16.30 22.00 9.30
N HIS A 307 -16.46 22.87 10.29
CA HIS A 307 -15.39 23.26 11.19
C HIS A 307 -15.70 22.71 12.59
N ALA A 308 -14.83 21.85 13.10
CA ALA A 308 -14.90 21.46 14.50
C ALA A 308 -14.74 22.72 15.36
N GLU A 309 -15.59 22.88 16.37
CA GLU A 309 -15.45 23.99 17.32
C GLU A 309 -14.17 23.78 18.14
N ASP A 310 -13.34 24.82 18.23
CA ASP A 310 -12.22 24.82 19.16
C ASP A 310 -12.77 24.97 20.58
N TYR A 311 -12.64 23.91 21.38
CA TYR A 311 -13.10 23.94 22.77
C TYR A 311 -12.17 24.80 23.63
N SER A 312 -12.76 25.42 24.66
CA SER A 312 -11.97 25.89 25.79
C SER A 312 -11.49 24.68 26.60
N ILE A 313 -10.32 24.15 26.22
CA ILE A 313 -9.76 22.88 26.72
C ILE A 313 -9.76 22.83 28.24
N ASP A 314 -9.32 23.91 28.88
CA ASP A 314 -9.17 23.96 30.34
C ASP A 314 -10.49 24.01 31.10
N ALA A 315 -11.57 24.41 30.43
CA ALA A 315 -12.93 24.40 30.98
C ALA A 315 -13.69 23.11 30.61
N HIS A 316 -13.13 22.26 29.74
CA HIS A 316 -13.76 21.04 29.28
C HIS A 316 -13.64 19.93 30.33
N HIS A 317 -14.65 19.06 30.48
CA HIS A 317 -14.61 17.96 31.46
C HIS A 317 -13.51 16.93 31.16
N ARG A 318 -13.03 16.91 29.91
CA ARG A 318 -11.89 16.12 29.44
C ARG A 318 -10.60 16.97 29.32
N ALA A 319 -10.38 17.98 30.17
CA ALA A 319 -9.16 18.80 30.11
C ALA A 319 -7.86 18.02 30.42
N ASP A 320 -7.98 16.92 31.19
CA ASP A 320 -6.86 16.16 31.74
C ASP A 320 -6.55 14.88 30.92
N LEU A 321 -6.72 14.93 29.60
CA LEU A 321 -6.40 13.78 28.75
C LEU A 321 -4.90 13.45 28.81
N PRO A 322 -4.52 12.15 28.89
CA PRO A 322 -3.13 11.72 28.87
C PRO A 322 -2.53 11.86 27.47
N ILE A 323 -2.13 13.09 27.12
CA ILE A 323 -1.37 13.38 25.89
C ILE A 323 0.09 12.96 26.09
N ILE A 324 0.66 12.30 25.09
CA ILE A 324 2.04 11.78 25.12
C ILE A 324 3.01 12.63 24.31
N TYR A 325 2.47 13.57 23.53
CA TYR A 325 3.19 14.62 22.83
C TYR A 325 2.43 15.94 22.97
N ASP A 326 3.14 17.06 22.79
CA ASP A 326 2.54 18.40 22.81
C ASP A 326 1.36 18.48 21.83
N ALA A 327 0.35 19.28 22.16
CA ALA A 327 -0.79 19.51 21.28
C ALA A 327 -1.23 20.96 21.37
N ASP A 328 -1.51 21.58 20.23
CA ASP A 328 -2.20 22.88 20.19
C ASP A 328 -3.70 22.72 20.49
N SER A 329 -4.42 23.84 20.52
CA SER A 329 -5.83 23.84 20.89
C SER A 329 -6.72 23.04 19.93
N SER A 330 -6.41 23.12 18.63
CA SER A 330 -7.17 22.43 17.58
C SER A 330 -6.93 20.92 17.62
N GLN A 331 -5.68 20.50 17.86
CA GLN A 331 -5.31 19.10 17.99
C GLN A 331 -5.96 18.47 19.23
N HIS A 332 -5.97 19.19 20.35
CA HIS A 332 -6.61 18.71 21.58
C HIS A 332 -8.14 18.64 21.44
N SER A 333 -8.76 19.59 20.74
CA SER A 333 -10.19 19.55 20.43
C SER A 333 -10.55 18.33 19.58
N ALA A 334 -9.72 18.01 18.58
CA ALA A 334 -9.89 16.78 17.80
C ALA A 334 -9.78 15.51 18.66
N LEU A 335 -8.90 15.48 19.66
CA LEU A 335 -8.83 14.36 20.62
C LEU A 335 -10.14 14.19 21.39
N ILE A 336 -10.70 15.28 21.93
CA ILE A 336 -11.97 15.28 22.66
C ILE A 336 -13.08 14.68 21.79
N ASP A 337 -13.20 15.17 20.55
CA ASP A 337 -14.24 14.69 19.62
C ASP A 337 -14.11 13.19 19.31
N VAL A 338 -12.88 12.68 19.13
CA VAL A 338 -12.65 11.23 18.92
C VAL A 338 -13.10 10.41 20.13
N LEU A 339 -12.82 10.88 21.35
CA LEU A 339 -13.18 10.14 22.55
C LEU A 339 -14.69 10.16 22.82
N ASP A 340 -15.37 11.23 22.40
CA ASP A 340 -16.82 11.32 22.38
C ASP A 340 -17.46 10.49 21.25
N GLY A 341 -16.66 9.81 20.42
CA GLY A 341 -17.11 8.86 19.42
C GLY A 341 -17.54 9.51 18.10
N LYS A 342 -17.12 10.75 17.83
CA LYS A 342 -17.43 11.44 16.57
C LYS A 342 -16.56 10.92 15.42
N ASN A 343 -17.14 10.91 14.22
CA ASN A 343 -16.40 10.66 12.98
C ASN A 343 -15.81 12.00 12.48
N LEU A 344 -14.51 12.05 12.21
CA LEU A 344 -13.78 13.30 11.99
C LEU A 344 -12.85 13.20 10.78
N VAL A 345 -12.70 14.32 10.08
CA VAL A 345 -11.67 14.49 9.04
C VAL A 345 -10.70 15.57 9.51
N ILE A 346 -9.47 15.17 9.82
CA ILE A 346 -8.42 16.09 10.28
C ILE A 346 -7.57 16.52 9.08
N ASN A 347 -7.69 17.79 8.71
CA ASN A 347 -6.88 18.40 7.66
C ASN A 347 -5.70 19.14 8.28
N GLY A 348 -4.50 18.89 7.78
CA GLY A 348 -3.30 19.59 8.23
C GLY A 348 -2.30 19.77 7.09
N PRO A 349 -1.76 20.97 6.85
CA PRO A 349 -0.63 21.17 5.94
C PRO A 349 0.61 20.33 6.31
N PRO A 350 1.62 20.20 5.43
CA PRO A 350 2.90 19.59 5.78
C PRO A 350 3.53 20.30 7.00
N GLY A 351 4.05 19.53 7.96
CA GLY A 351 4.69 20.08 9.16
C GLY A 351 3.76 20.40 10.34
N THR A 352 2.44 20.34 10.21
CA THR A 352 1.49 20.70 11.29
C THR A 352 1.22 19.58 12.30
N GLY A 353 2.18 18.67 12.51
CA GLY A 353 2.06 17.65 13.56
C GLY A 353 1.01 16.55 13.35
N LYS A 354 0.50 16.30 12.14
CA LYS A 354 -0.54 15.26 11.91
C LYS A 354 -0.22 13.89 12.54
N SER A 355 1.00 13.37 12.35
CA SER A 355 1.41 12.09 12.95
C SER A 355 1.46 12.16 14.48
N GLN A 356 1.77 13.33 15.04
CA GLN A 356 1.77 13.59 16.48
C GLN A 356 0.34 13.57 17.02
N THR A 357 -0.61 14.22 16.34
CA THR A 357 -2.04 14.17 16.65
C THR A 357 -2.58 12.74 16.60
N ILE A 358 -2.25 11.97 15.56
CA ILE A 358 -2.63 10.55 15.46
C ILE A 358 -2.09 9.75 16.66
N THR A 359 -0.83 9.97 17.02
CA THR A 359 -0.19 9.25 18.12
C THR A 359 -0.87 9.57 19.46
N ASN A 360 -1.20 10.85 19.69
CA ASN A 360 -1.96 11.29 20.85
C ASN A 360 -3.37 10.67 20.89
N ILE A 361 -4.08 10.61 19.75
CA ILE A 361 -5.39 9.96 19.64
C ILE A 361 -5.29 8.48 20.03
N VAL A 362 -4.32 7.75 19.46
CA VAL A 362 -4.10 6.32 19.75
C VAL A 362 -3.84 6.09 21.23
N ALA A 363 -2.91 6.85 21.82
CA ALA A 363 -2.57 6.72 23.24
C ALA A 363 -3.74 7.03 24.16
N THR A 364 -4.51 8.08 23.85
CA THR A 364 -5.64 8.49 24.67
C THR A 364 -6.80 7.47 24.59
N ALA A 365 -7.11 6.98 23.39
CA ALA A 365 -8.11 5.93 23.21
C ALA A 365 -7.68 4.62 23.90
N MET A 366 -6.38 4.29 23.89
CA MET A 366 -5.85 3.13 24.60
C MET A 366 -5.95 3.30 26.12
N ALA A 367 -5.75 4.51 26.65
CA ALA A 367 -5.96 4.82 28.06
C ALA A 367 -7.43 4.63 28.50
N GLU A 368 -8.40 4.85 27.60
CA GLU A 368 -9.82 4.51 27.81
C GLU A 368 -10.14 3.01 27.63
N GLY A 369 -9.14 2.17 27.36
CA GLY A 369 -9.32 0.73 27.14
C GLY A 369 -9.94 0.36 25.78
N LYS A 370 -9.94 1.29 24.80
CA LYS A 370 -10.46 1.03 23.45
C LYS A 370 -9.48 0.19 22.63
N LYS A 371 -10.03 -0.63 21.72
CA LYS A 371 -9.25 -1.32 20.67
C LYS A 371 -9.14 -0.42 19.46
N ILE A 372 -7.95 -0.28 18.91
CA ILE A 372 -7.66 0.67 17.83
C ILE A 372 -7.10 -0.08 16.62
N LEU A 373 -7.66 0.18 15.45
CA LEU A 373 -7.12 -0.26 14.16
C LEU A 373 -6.65 0.98 13.40
N PHE A 374 -5.33 1.09 13.22
CA PHE A 374 -4.72 2.15 12.41
C PHE A 374 -4.38 1.62 11.02
N VAL A 375 -4.93 2.24 9.98
CA VAL A 375 -4.75 1.84 8.58
C VAL A 375 -4.16 3.00 7.80
N SER A 376 -3.22 2.72 6.90
CA SER A 376 -2.65 3.68 5.97
C SER A 376 -2.27 3.02 4.65
N GLU A 377 -2.36 3.76 3.55
CA GLU A 377 -1.88 3.31 2.24
C GLU A 377 -0.35 3.19 2.19
N LYS A 378 0.36 4.02 2.97
CA LYS A 378 1.83 4.09 2.92
C LYS A 378 2.45 3.53 4.19
N MET A 379 3.39 2.60 4.03
CA MET A 379 4.13 2.01 5.16
C MET A 379 4.88 3.07 5.97
N ALA A 380 5.42 4.09 5.32
CA ALA A 380 6.09 5.20 6.00
C ALA A 380 5.21 5.86 7.07
N ALA A 381 3.92 6.03 6.82
CA ALA A 381 3.00 6.64 7.80
C ALA A 381 2.76 5.71 9.00
N LEU A 382 2.60 4.39 8.76
CA LEU A 382 2.50 3.38 9.82
C LEU A 382 3.76 3.37 10.69
N ASN A 383 4.93 3.32 10.05
CA ASN A 383 6.24 3.26 10.73
C ASN A 383 6.49 4.51 11.57
N VAL A 384 6.13 5.71 11.09
CA VAL A 384 6.31 6.96 11.85
C VAL A 384 5.45 6.96 13.13
N VAL A 385 4.19 6.52 13.05
CA VAL A 385 3.31 6.47 14.23
C VAL A 385 3.77 5.38 15.20
N LYS A 386 4.11 4.20 14.69
CA LYS A 386 4.68 3.11 15.49
C LYS A 386 5.92 3.56 16.25
N GLN A 387 6.90 4.14 15.55
CA GLN A 387 8.16 4.58 16.16
C GLN A 387 7.91 5.64 17.25
N ARG A 388 6.94 6.52 17.06
CA ARG A 388 6.52 7.49 18.10
C ARG A 388 5.94 6.78 19.32
N LEU A 389 5.05 5.81 19.14
CA LEU A 389 4.51 5.01 20.23
C LEU A 389 5.61 4.21 20.94
N GLU A 390 6.57 3.64 20.21
CA GLU A 390 7.74 2.96 20.78
C GLU A 390 8.61 3.89 21.62
N ASN A 391 8.88 5.11 21.13
CA ASN A 391 9.70 6.10 21.83
C ASN A 391 9.11 6.53 23.18
N VAL A 392 7.79 6.44 23.35
CA VAL A 392 7.11 6.73 24.63
C VAL A 392 6.79 5.46 25.43
N GLY A 393 7.33 4.30 25.03
CA GLY A 393 7.16 3.03 25.75
C GLY A 393 5.83 2.31 25.48
N LEU A 394 5.05 2.76 24.50
CA LEU A 394 3.77 2.14 24.11
C LEU A 394 3.91 1.10 22.97
N GLY A 395 5.13 0.85 22.51
CA GLY A 395 5.41 -0.10 21.42
C GLY A 395 4.93 -1.53 21.69
N ASP A 396 5.03 -2.00 22.93
CA ASP A 396 4.58 -3.35 23.30
C ASP A 396 3.06 -3.53 23.10
N PHE A 397 2.28 -2.45 23.05
CA PHE A 397 0.83 -2.49 22.80
C PHE A 397 0.46 -2.40 21.31
N CYS A 398 1.43 -2.15 20.42
CA CYS A 398 1.19 -1.95 19.00
C CYS A 398 1.35 -3.26 18.23
N LEU A 399 0.27 -3.85 17.68
CA LEU A 399 0.37 -5.05 16.84
C LEU A 399 0.49 -4.65 15.37
N GLU A 400 1.65 -4.87 14.76
CA GLU A 400 1.82 -4.73 13.32
C GLU A 400 1.38 -6.00 12.59
N LEU A 401 0.56 -5.79 11.59
CA LEU A 401 0.14 -6.81 10.64
C LEU A 401 0.56 -6.31 9.26
N HIS A 402 1.69 -6.80 8.74
CA HIS A 402 1.96 -6.70 7.31
C HIS A 402 1.86 -8.08 6.67
N SER A 403 1.50 -8.13 5.38
CA SER A 403 1.57 -9.33 4.59
C SER A 403 3.03 -9.63 4.27
N ASN A 404 3.60 -10.64 4.94
CA ASN A 404 4.77 -11.41 4.50
C ASN A 404 4.94 -12.57 5.49
N LYS A 405 4.97 -13.84 5.05
CA LYS A 405 5.01 -15.03 5.95
C LYS A 405 6.19 -15.03 6.94
N THR A 406 7.27 -14.30 6.65
CA THR A 406 8.36 -14.00 7.62
C THR A 406 7.85 -13.36 8.92
N GLN A 407 6.71 -12.68 8.86
CA GLN A 407 6.06 -12.06 9.99
C GLN A 407 5.21 -13.01 10.82
N LYS A 408 4.78 -14.20 10.37
CA LYS A 408 3.98 -15.09 11.24
C LYS A 408 4.78 -15.50 12.47
N LYS A 409 6.04 -15.88 12.28
CA LYS A 409 6.94 -16.20 13.39
C LYS A 409 7.19 -14.98 14.29
N GLN A 410 7.54 -13.84 13.70
CA GLN A 410 7.76 -12.59 14.44
C GLN A 410 6.50 -12.11 15.18
N LEU A 411 5.32 -12.31 14.59
CA LEU A 411 4.02 -12.01 15.16
C LEU A 411 3.77 -12.88 16.39
N LEU A 412 4.01 -14.18 16.27
CA LEU A 412 3.89 -15.11 17.41
C LEU A 412 4.89 -14.77 18.51
N GLU A 413 6.14 -14.46 18.16
CA GLU A 413 7.16 -13.99 19.12
C GLU A 413 6.75 -12.67 19.80
N ASN A 414 6.17 -11.72 19.05
CA ASN A 414 5.67 -10.47 19.58
C ASN A 414 4.47 -10.68 20.51
N ILE A 415 3.56 -11.59 20.19
CA ILE A 415 2.42 -11.96 21.04
C ILE A 415 2.92 -12.62 22.33
N ASP A 416 3.84 -13.59 22.22
CA ASP A 416 4.41 -14.28 23.37
C ASP A 416 5.13 -13.30 24.31
N ARG A 417 5.97 -12.41 23.77
CA ARG A 417 6.60 -11.34 24.54
C ARG A 417 5.58 -10.51 25.32
N ARG A 418 4.47 -10.12 24.69
CA ARG A 418 3.43 -9.27 25.31
C ARG A 418 2.66 -9.99 26.41
N ILE A 419 2.32 -11.26 26.21
CA ILE A 419 1.63 -12.08 27.22
C ILE A 419 2.50 -12.23 28.47
N ASN A 420 3.83 -12.32 28.28
CA ASN A 420 4.79 -12.50 29.38
C ASN A 420 5.31 -11.18 29.98
N SER A 421 5.04 -10.04 29.35
CA SER A 421 5.45 -8.72 29.84
C SER A 421 4.72 -8.34 31.13
N LYS A 422 5.47 -7.77 32.08
CA LYS A 422 4.92 -7.16 33.31
C LYS A 422 5.25 -5.67 33.31
N PHE A 423 4.21 -4.85 33.41
CA PHE A 423 4.36 -3.40 33.51
C PHE A 423 4.22 -2.99 34.98
N ALA A 424 5.20 -2.24 35.50
CA ALA A 424 5.15 -1.73 36.85
C ALA A 424 4.17 -0.56 36.94
N SER A 425 3.34 -0.52 37.99
CA SER A 425 2.50 0.64 38.27
C SER A 425 3.38 1.85 38.61
N PRO A 426 3.16 3.01 37.99
CA PRO A 426 3.94 4.20 38.29
C PRO A 426 3.56 4.75 39.68
N THR A 427 4.45 4.57 40.66
CA THR A 427 4.19 4.90 42.07
C THR A 427 4.02 6.40 42.36
N ALA A 428 4.53 7.27 41.48
CA ALA A 428 4.49 8.73 41.64
C ALA A 428 3.56 9.43 40.65
N TYR A 429 2.76 8.69 39.87
CA TYR A 429 1.95 9.25 38.78
C TYR A 429 0.95 10.30 39.26
N GLU A 430 0.16 9.97 40.29
CA GLU A 430 -0.84 10.89 40.87
C GLU A 430 -0.19 12.16 41.39
N ARG A 431 0.94 12.03 42.11
CA ARG A 431 1.70 13.18 42.61
C ARG A 431 2.21 14.09 41.48
N GLN A 432 2.67 13.52 40.38
CA GLN A 432 3.11 14.30 39.23
C GLN A 432 1.95 15.02 38.53
N LEU A 433 0.78 14.38 38.44
CA LEU A 433 -0.44 15.00 37.91
C LEU A 433 -0.89 16.18 38.78
N ASP A 434 -0.81 16.07 40.10
CA ASP A 434 -1.19 17.17 40.99
C ASP A 434 -0.27 18.39 40.82
N VAL A 435 1.04 18.16 40.72
CA VAL A 435 2.01 19.24 40.42
C VAL A 435 1.75 19.87 39.05
N LEU A 436 1.38 19.06 38.04
CA LEU A 436 1.02 19.55 36.72
C LEU A 436 -0.22 20.45 36.78
N ARG A 437 -1.29 20.01 37.48
CA ARG A 437 -2.53 20.77 37.66
C ARG A 437 -2.29 22.09 38.38
N GLU A 438 -1.47 22.08 39.43
CA GLU A 438 -1.09 23.29 40.17
C GLU A 438 -0.39 24.30 39.25
N ARG A 439 0.64 23.86 38.51
CA ARG A 439 1.40 24.71 37.58
C ARG A 439 0.52 25.25 36.45
N LYS A 440 -0.34 24.41 35.88
CA LYS A 440 -1.32 24.79 34.86
C LYS A 440 -2.26 25.87 35.40
N GLY A 441 -2.79 25.68 36.61
CA GLY A 441 -3.64 26.67 37.29
C GLY A 441 -2.94 28.01 37.52
N ALA A 442 -1.66 27.99 37.91
CA ALA A 442 -0.86 29.19 38.08
C ALA A 442 -0.65 29.96 36.76
N LEU A 443 -0.28 29.25 35.68
CA LEU A 443 -0.11 29.84 34.35
C LEU A 443 -1.42 30.43 33.80
N ASN A 444 -2.54 29.71 33.96
CA ASN A 444 -3.85 30.19 33.53
C ASN A 444 -4.32 31.41 34.31
N SER A 445 -3.98 31.48 35.60
CA SER A 445 -4.27 32.66 36.42
C SER A 445 -3.45 33.86 35.98
N TYR A 446 -2.17 33.65 35.65
CA TYR A 446 -1.31 34.70 35.08
C TYR A 446 -1.81 35.20 33.73
N ALA A 447 -2.18 34.30 32.81
CA ALA A 447 -2.72 34.66 31.49
C ALA A 447 -4.03 35.47 31.61
N ARG A 448 -4.95 35.04 32.50
CA ARG A 448 -6.17 35.80 32.81
C ARG A 448 -5.88 37.17 33.37
N LEU A 449 -4.89 37.29 34.26
CA LEU A 449 -4.48 38.58 34.83
C LEU A 449 -3.95 39.53 33.74
N LEU A 450 -3.11 39.04 32.83
CA LEU A 450 -2.58 39.83 31.71
C LEU A 450 -3.69 40.37 30.79
N GLY A 451 -4.72 39.55 30.55
CA GLY A 451 -5.91 39.93 29.77
C GLY A 451 -6.96 40.72 30.57
N SER A 452 -6.75 40.94 31.87
CA SER A 452 -7.70 41.66 32.71
C SER A 452 -7.42 43.16 32.74
N LYS A 453 -8.48 43.95 32.92
CA LYS A 453 -8.42 45.41 33.09
C LYS A 453 -8.33 45.83 34.57
N VAL A 454 -7.87 44.94 35.44
CA VAL A 454 -8.03 45.11 36.89
C VAL A 454 -7.23 46.31 37.40
N ALA A 455 -7.92 47.19 38.14
CA ALA A 455 -7.37 48.28 38.95
C ALA A 455 -6.56 49.36 38.20
N ASN A 456 -6.94 49.72 36.97
CA ASN A 456 -6.36 50.89 36.30
C ASN A 456 -7.40 51.89 35.80
N LYS A 457 -7.05 53.18 35.81
CA LYS A 457 -7.88 54.28 35.31
C LYS A 457 -7.89 54.39 33.78
N LEU A 458 -7.15 53.51 33.09
CA LEU A 458 -6.91 53.58 31.65
C LEU A 458 -7.88 52.70 30.86
N ASP A 459 -8.66 51.84 31.53
CA ASP A 459 -9.53 50.82 30.92
C ASP A 459 -8.79 49.91 29.90
N MET A 460 -7.49 49.74 30.11
CA MET A 460 -6.61 48.91 29.28
C MET A 460 -6.28 47.61 30.02
N THR A 461 -6.05 46.53 29.29
CA THR A 461 -5.50 45.30 29.85
C THR A 461 -4.04 45.50 30.26
N VAL A 462 -3.54 44.70 31.20
CA VAL A 462 -2.12 44.75 31.61
C VAL A 462 -1.21 44.54 30.40
N HIS A 463 -1.59 43.64 29.49
CA HIS A 463 -0.89 43.42 28.22
C HIS A 463 -0.81 44.72 27.38
N GLU A 464 -1.94 45.40 27.16
CA GLU A 464 -1.97 46.66 26.39
C GLU A 464 -1.13 47.76 27.03
N VAL A 465 -1.13 47.86 28.37
CA VAL A 465 -0.30 48.84 29.09
C VAL A 465 1.19 48.55 28.87
N LEU A 466 1.62 47.29 29.02
CA LEU A 466 3.02 46.89 28.81
C LEU A 466 3.47 47.20 27.37
N TRP A 467 2.67 46.84 26.37
CA TRP A 467 3.00 47.14 24.97
C TRP A 467 2.96 48.62 24.65
N ALA A 468 2.07 49.40 25.27
CA ALA A 468 2.03 50.85 25.10
C ALA A 468 3.28 51.53 25.70
N VAL A 469 3.76 51.05 26.84
CA VAL A 469 5.02 51.51 27.45
C VAL A 469 6.20 51.17 26.56
N GLU A 470 6.30 49.93 26.08
CA GLU A 470 7.43 49.51 25.25
C GLU A 470 7.47 50.23 23.90
N ARG A 471 6.31 50.46 23.28
CA ARG A 471 6.19 51.29 22.07
C ARG A 471 6.71 52.70 22.31
N ARG A 472 6.26 53.35 23.40
CA ARG A 472 6.72 54.72 23.75
C ARG A 472 8.20 54.77 24.10
N ARG A 473 8.74 53.72 24.71
CA ARG A 473 10.17 53.60 25.00
C ARG A 473 10.99 53.56 23.71
N HIS A 474 10.56 52.76 22.74
CA HIS A 474 11.15 52.75 21.41
C HIS A 474 11.07 54.12 20.73
N ASP A 475 9.91 54.78 20.77
CA ASP A 475 9.72 56.12 20.18
C ASP A 475 10.67 57.16 20.83
N LEU A 476 10.84 57.10 22.16
CA LEU A 476 11.75 57.96 22.91
C LEU A 476 13.22 57.67 22.59
N ASP A 477 13.64 56.40 22.53
CA ASP A 477 15.01 56.03 22.18
C ASP A 477 15.36 56.44 20.73
N SER A 478 14.41 56.33 19.79
CA SER A 478 14.60 56.86 18.42
C SER A 478 14.67 58.39 18.36
N GLY A 479 13.88 59.09 19.18
CA GLY A 479 13.93 60.56 19.26
C GLY A 479 15.20 61.08 19.95
N VAL A 480 15.76 60.35 20.92
CA VAL A 480 17.03 60.70 21.57
C VAL A 480 18.21 60.46 20.61
N ALA A 481 18.14 59.45 19.74
CA ALA A 481 19.14 59.24 18.68
C ALA A 481 19.10 60.34 17.61
N GLU A 482 17.92 60.87 17.26
CA GLU A 482 17.80 62.06 16.39
C GLU A 482 18.34 63.33 17.05
N PHE A 483 18.12 63.52 18.36
CA PHE A 483 18.65 64.67 19.10
C PHE A 483 20.16 64.62 19.37
N ALA A 484 20.76 63.43 19.43
CA ALA A 484 22.21 63.24 19.61
C ALA A 484 23.01 63.28 18.28
N GLY A 485 22.30 63.31 17.14
CA GLY A 485 22.87 63.45 15.79
C GLY A 485 22.79 64.87 15.20
N MET A 486 22.22 65.83 15.94
CA MET A 486 22.38 67.28 15.74
C MET A 486 23.48 67.80 16.65
#